data_AF-A0A3D3HHE3-F1
#
_entry.id   AF-A0A3D3HHE3-F1
#
_cell.length_a   1.000
_cell.length_b   1.000
_cell.length_c   1.000
_cell.angle_alpha   90.00
_cell.angle_beta   90.00
_cell.angle_gamma   90.00
#
_symmetry.space_group_name_H-M   'P 1'
#
loop_
_entity.id
_entity.type
_entity.pdbx_description
1 polymer ?
#
loop_
_entity_poly.entity_id
_entity_poly.type
_entity_poly.pdbx_seq_one_letter_code
_entity_poly.pdbx_strand_id
1 'polypeptide(L)' 'MTTIELKRQLIHRISEIEDANFPKALKTILDSKLNEGILNLTAEQRDEIITSREDVKKGLVIDNALLDKEIKAWLNAR' A
#
# COMPACT_ATOMS: atom_id res chain seq x y z
N MET A 1 -25.93 17.88 20.01
CA MET A 1 -24.73 17.04 20.20
C MET A 1 -23.58 17.67 19.43
N THR A 2 -22.55 18.11 20.13
CA THR A 2 -21.34 18.68 19.52
C THR A 2 -20.39 17.55 19.08
N THR A 3 -19.46 17.88 18.18
CA THR A 3 -18.42 16.94 17.73
C THR A 3 -17.58 16.39 18.89
N ILE A 4 -17.43 17.16 19.97
CA ILE A 4 -16.68 16.77 21.17
C ILE A 4 -17.45 15.73 21.99
N GLU A 5 -18.76 15.93 22.16
CA GLU A 5 -19.62 14.97 22.88
C GLU A 5 -19.73 13.64 22.14
N LEU A 6 -19.84 13.68 20.81
CA LEU A 6 -19.84 12.48 19.98
C LEU A 6 -18.53 11.69 20.14
N LYS A 7 -17.37 12.37 20.13
CA LYS A 7 -16.08 11.72 20.34
C LYS A 7 -15.97 11.07 21.72
N ARG A 8 -16.41 11.75 22.80
CA ARG A 8 -16.42 11.16 24.15
C ARG A 8 -17.31 9.93 24.25
N GLN A 9 -18.51 9.97 23.67
CA GLN A 9 -19.42 8.82 23.68
C GLN A 9 -18.86 7.62 22.92
N LEU A 10 -18.20 7.85 21.78
CA LEU A 10 -17.57 6.79 21.01
C LEU A 10 -16.40 6.15 21.76
N ILE A 11 -15.51 6.96 22.37
CA ILE A 11 -14.40 6.44 23.18
C ILE A 11 -14.92 5.57 24.33
N HIS A 12 -15.95 6.05 25.04
CA HIS A 12 -16.55 5.31 26.14
C HIS A 12 -17.15 3.97 25.68
N ARG A 13 -17.95 3.97 24.61
CA ARG A 13 -18.51 2.73 24.04
C ARG A 13 -17.43 1.76 23.59
N ILE A 14 -16.35 2.24 22.97
CA ILE A 14 -15.24 1.38 22.54
C ILE A 14 -14.53 0.76 23.74
N SER A 15 -14.40 1.49 24.86
CA SER A 15 -13.73 1.00 26.08
C SER A 15 -14.49 -0.10 26.82
N GLU A 16 -15.81 -0.20 26.61
CA GLU A 16 -16.67 -1.22 27.23
C GLU A 16 -16.74 -2.52 26.42
N ILE A 17 -16.17 -2.55 25.21
CA ILE A 17 -16.23 -3.73 24.35
C ILE A 17 -15.13 -4.72 24.73
N GLU A 18 -15.54 -5.88 25.22
CA GLU A 18 -14.65 -6.98 25.58
C GLU A 18 -14.17 -7.80 24.36
N ASP A 19 -14.92 -7.75 23.25
CA ASP A 19 -14.56 -8.44 22.01
C ASP A 19 -13.45 -7.69 21.26
N ALA A 20 -12.23 -8.22 21.33
CA ALA A 20 -11.05 -7.70 20.65
C ALA A 20 -11.19 -7.62 19.12
N ASN A 21 -12.15 -8.33 18.50
CA ASN A 21 -12.39 -8.24 17.06
C ASN A 21 -13.01 -6.91 16.66
N PHE A 22 -13.79 -6.28 17.54
CA PHE A 22 -14.48 -5.03 17.23
C PHE A 22 -13.54 -3.82 17.18
N PRO A 23 -12.65 -3.57 18.17
CA PRO A 23 -11.61 -2.55 18.06
C PRO A 23 -10.67 -2.79 16.88
N LYS A 24 -10.38 -4.06 16.53
CA LYS A 24 -9.58 -4.39 15.34
C LYS A 24 -10.29 -4.00 14.05
N ALA A 25 -11.58 -4.30 13.91
CA ALA A 25 -12.36 -3.91 12.73
C ALA A 25 -12.44 -2.38 12.60
N LEU A 26 -12.65 -1.66 13.72
CA LEU A 26 -12.60 -0.20 13.75
C LEU A 26 -11.24 0.34 13.30
N LYS A 27 -10.14 -0.25 13.80
CA LYS A 27 -8.78 0.10 13.37
C LYS A 27 -8.61 -0.09 11.88
N THR A 28 -9.03 -1.23 11.32
CA THR A 28 -8.95 -1.51 9.88
C THR A 28 -9.73 -0.50 9.04
N ILE A 29 -10.94 -0.11 9.46
CA ILE A 29 -11.75 0.90 8.77
C ILE A 29 -11.09 2.27 8.84
N LEU A 30 -10.54 2.65 10.00
CA LEU A 30 -9.83 3.92 10.14
C LEU A 30 -8.55 3.94 9.31
N ASP A 31 -7.77 2.87 9.33
CA ASP A 31 -6.55 2.74 8.53
C ASP A 31 -6.86 2.75 7.03
N SER A 32 -7.95 2.14 6.57
CA SER A 32 -8.32 2.15 5.15
C SER A 32 -8.75 3.54 4.67
N LYS A 33 -9.40 4.34 5.53
CA LYS A 33 -9.80 5.72 5.22
C LYS A 33 -8.67 6.74 5.37
N LEU A 34 -7.72 6.51 6.27
CA LEU A 34 -6.55 7.37 6.46
C LEU A 34 -5.49 7.19 5.37
N ASN A 35 -5.46 6.02 4.73
CA ASN A 35 -4.53 5.69 3.65
C ASN A 35 -5.11 5.91 2.25
N GLU A 36 -6.25 6.62 2.10
CA GLU A 36 -6.71 7.07 0.78
C GLU A 36 -5.63 7.98 0.16
N GLY A 37 -4.79 7.41 -0.70
CA GLY A 37 -3.67 8.10 -1.38
C GLY A 37 -2.26 7.68 -0.94
N ILE A 38 -2.10 6.88 0.12
CA ILE A 38 -0.79 6.38 0.56
C ILE A 38 -0.69 4.88 0.32
N LEU A 39 0.03 4.52 -0.75
CA LEU A 39 0.40 3.13 -1.04
C LEU A 39 1.53 2.69 -0.10
N ASN A 40 1.20 1.85 0.88
CA ASN A 40 2.20 1.21 1.73
C ASN A 40 2.88 0.08 0.94
N LEU A 41 4.13 0.32 0.54
CA LEU A 41 4.96 -0.66 -0.13
C LEU A 41 5.51 -1.70 0.84
N THR A 42 5.59 -2.96 0.41
CA THR A 42 6.36 -3.99 1.11
C THR A 42 7.85 -3.66 1.08
N ALA A 43 8.65 -4.33 1.92
CA ALA A 43 10.11 -4.17 1.91
C ALA A 43 10.71 -4.50 0.53
N GLU A 44 10.27 -5.63 -0.05
CA GLU A 44 10.69 -6.07 -1.38
C GLU A 44 10.36 -5.05 -2.48
N GLN A 45 9.13 -4.52 -2.50
CA GLN A 45 8.74 -3.49 -3.48
C GLN A 45 9.55 -2.20 -3.32
N ARG A 46 9.89 -1.83 -2.08
CA ARG A 46 10.73 -0.66 -1.81
C ARG A 46 12.14 -0.88 -2.34
N ASP A 47 12.72 -2.04 -2.08
CA ASP A 47 14.08 -2.39 -2.51
C ASP A 47 14.18 -2.47 -4.04
N GLU A 48 13.16 -3.02 -4.69
CA GLU A 48 13.03 -3.06 -6.15
C GLU A 48 13.01 -1.64 -6.76
N ILE A 49 12.20 -0.74 -6.20
CA ILE A 49 12.13 0.65 -6.66
C ILE A 49 13.46 1.39 -6.44
N ILE A 50 14.14 1.14 -5.33
CA ILE A 50 15.46 1.73 -5.05
C ILE A 50 16.47 1.26 -6.09
N THR A 51 16.52 -0.05 -6.35
CA THR A 51 17.42 -0.67 -7.33
C THR A 51 17.15 -0.13 -8.74
N SER A 52 15.88 -0.12 -9.16
CA SER A 52 15.46 0.44 -10.45
C SER A 52 15.88 1.90 -10.63
N ARG A 53 15.76 2.72 -9.58
CA ARG A 53 16.23 4.12 -9.61
C ARG A 53 17.75 4.23 -9.77
N GLU A 54 18.52 3.32 -9.20
CA GLU A 54 19.97 3.28 -9.41
C GLU A 54 20.33 2.85 -10.82
N ASP A 55 19.64 1.86 -11.38
CA ASP A 55 19.85 1.39 -12.75
C ASP A 55 19.59 2.51 -13.76
N VAL A 56 18.51 3.28 -13.56
CA VAL A 56 18.23 4.49 -14.34
C VAL A 56 19.37 5.51 -14.26
N LYS A 57 19.91 5.78 -13.06
CA LYS A 57 21.06 6.69 -12.88
C LYS A 57 22.32 6.19 -13.56
N LYS A 58 22.53 4.87 -13.60
CA LYS A 58 23.66 4.22 -14.24
C LYS A 58 23.48 4.08 -15.76
N GLY A 59 22.32 4.48 -16.30
CA GLY A 59 21.98 4.33 -17.72
C GLY A 59 21.67 2.88 -18.11
N LEU A 60 21.44 1.99 -17.14
CA LEU A 60 21.03 0.59 -17.32
C LEU A 60 19.52 0.54 -17.60
N VAL A 61 19.10 1.22 -18.65
CA VAL A 61 17.71 1.29 -19.10
C VAL A 61 17.59 0.63 -20.46
N ILE A 62 16.47 -0.04 -20.69
CA ILE A 62 16.13 -0.62 -21.98
C ILE A 62 14.97 0.16 -22.59
N ASP A 63 15.01 0.36 -23.90
CA ASP A 63 13.88 0.94 -24.62
C ASP A 63 12.69 -0.03 -24.61
N ASN A 64 11.48 0.53 -24.50
CA ASN A 64 10.27 -0.27 -24.40
C ASN A 64 10.05 -1.14 -25.66
N ALA A 65 10.37 -0.64 -26.85
CA ALA A 65 10.24 -1.43 -28.08
C ALA A 65 11.24 -2.61 -28.13
N LEU A 66 12.41 -2.47 -27.50
CA LEU A 66 13.39 -3.55 -27.39
C LEU A 66 12.94 -4.59 -26.37
N LEU A 67 12.43 -4.16 -25.22
CA LEU A 67 11.84 -5.04 -24.21
C LEU A 67 10.67 -5.86 -24.78
N ASP A 68 9.75 -5.21 -25.50
CA ASP A 68 8.62 -5.88 -26.16
C ASP A 68 9.07 -6.93 -27.17
N LYS A 69 10.16 -6.66 -27.89
CA LYS A 69 10.75 -7.61 -28.84
C LYS A 69 11.32 -8.83 -28.13
N GLU A 70 12.01 -8.64 -27.00
CA GLU A 70 12.56 -9.73 -26.18
C GLU A 70 11.44 -10.59 -25.57
N ILE A 71 10.38 -9.96 -25.05
CA ILE A 71 9.20 -10.66 -24.52
C ILE A 71 8.53 -11.49 -25.62
N LYS A 72 8.32 -10.93 -26.81
CA LYS A 72 7.75 -11.67 -27.96
C LYS A 72 8.65 -12.81 -28.39
N ALA A 73 9.97 -12.62 -28.39
CA ALA A 73 10.92 -13.68 -28.71
C ALA A 73 10.83 -14.83 -27.69
N TRP A 74 10.75 -14.50 -26.39
CA TRP A 74 10.60 -15.49 -25.32
C TRP A 74 9.29 -16.27 -25.43
N LEU A 75 8.17 -15.59 -25.70
CA LEU A 75 6.86 -16.20 -25.88
C LEU A 75 6.80 -17.15 -27.10
N ASN A 76 7.54 -16.85 -28.16
CA ASN A 76 7.58 -17.65 -29.39
C ASN A 76 8.70 -18.70 -29.42
N ALA A 77 9.56 -18.76 -28.39
CA ALA A 77 10.65 -19.74 -28.28
C ALA A 77 10.18 -21.11 -27.77
N ARG A 78 8.86 -21.36 -27.72
CA ARG A 78 8.24 -22.58 -27.22
C ARG A 78 7.56 -23.38 -28.33
#